data_AF-A0A2H4VSJ3-F1
#
_entry.id   AF-A0A2H4VSJ3-F1
#
_cell.length_a   1.000
_cell.length_b   1.000
_cell.length_c   1.000
_cell.angle_alpha   90.00
_cell.angle_beta   90.00
_cell.angle_gamma   90.00
#
_symmetry.space_group_name_H-M   'P 1'
#
loop_
_entity.id
_entity.type
_entity.pdbx_description
1 polymer ?
#
loop_
_entity_poly.entity_id
_entity_poly.type
_entity_poly.pdbx_seq_one_letter_code
_entity_poly.pdbx_strand_id
1 'polypeptide(L)'
;MKKNKNVCATCDEICHYIEEEVKPGDTVRLSLGRCYIPGKVVNNNDGVIQIEIDSEMIKGLSTIDVSKLKEHLVELEHECPDGMCCTLEAKDE
;
A
#
# COMPACT_ATOMS: atom_id res chain seq x y z
N MET A 1 20.20 -8.51 8.77
CA MET A 1 19.33 -9.11 7.73
C MET A 1 17.92 -8.58 7.97
N LYS A 2 17.41 -7.75 7.07
CA LYS A 2 16.05 -7.17 7.17
C LYS A 2 15.04 -8.30 7.00
N LYS A 3 14.08 -8.42 7.93
CA LYS A 3 13.04 -9.47 7.88
C LYS A 3 11.97 -9.04 6.89
N ASN A 4 12.09 -9.48 5.63
CA ASN A 4 10.95 -9.43 4.72
C ASN A 4 9.95 -10.48 5.20
N LYS A 5 8.80 -10.02 5.69
CA LYS A 5 7.67 -10.90 5.97
C LYS A 5 6.76 -10.86 4.75
N ASN A 6 6.63 -12.01 4.09
CA ASN A 6 5.55 -12.22 3.14
C ASN A 6 4.42 -12.90 3.93
N VAL A 7 3.28 -12.23 3.98
CA VAL A 7 2.10 -12.64 4.72
C VAL A 7 0.97 -12.68 3.73
N CYS A 8 0.11 -13.69 3.86
CA CYS A 8 -1.10 -13.72 3.08
C CYS A 8 -2.26 -13.28 3.95
N ALA A 9 -3.12 -12.43 3.41
CA ALA A 9 -4.17 -11.73 4.15
C ALA A 9 -5.38 -11.53 3.25
N THR A 10 -6.58 -11.51 3.81
CA THR A 10 -7.80 -11.13 3.08
C THR A 10 -7.72 -9.65 2.65
N CYS A 11 -8.50 -9.26 1.64
CA CYS A 11 -8.55 -7.86 1.24
C CYS A 11 -9.02 -6.94 2.38
N ASP A 12 -9.86 -7.43 3.30
CA ASP A 12 -10.23 -6.67 4.51
C ASP A 12 -9.04 -6.47 5.45
N GLU A 13 -8.26 -7.52 5.69
CA GLU A 13 -7.05 -7.43 6.51
C GLU A 13 -6.01 -6.49 5.89
N ILE A 14 -5.90 -6.44 4.56
CA ILE A 14 -5.02 -5.48 3.87
C ILE A 14 -5.53 -4.05 4.05
N CYS A 15 -6.83 -3.79 3.88
CA CYS A 15 -7.41 -2.46 4.13
C CYS A 15 -7.16 -2.02 5.57
N HIS A 16 -7.44 -2.90 6.53
CA HIS A 16 -7.24 -2.63 7.94
C HIS A 16 -5.76 -2.39 8.29
N TYR A 17 -4.85 -3.18 7.70
CA TYR A 17 -3.41 -2.96 7.84
C TYR A 17 -2.99 -1.57 7.34
N ILE A 18 -3.55 -1.12 6.21
CA ILE A 18 -3.26 0.22 5.69
C ILE A 18 -3.75 1.30 6.65
N GLU A 19 -4.96 1.16 7.21
CA GLU A 19 -5.50 2.10 8.20
C GLU A 19 -4.58 2.22 9.43
N GLU A 20 -4.16 1.08 9.98
CA GLU A 20 -3.48 1.04 11.27
C GLU A 20 -1.96 1.21 11.19
N GLU A 21 -1.31 0.65 10.18
CA GLU A 21 0.15 0.49 10.14
C GLU A 21 0.84 1.41 9.14
N VAL A 22 0.16 1.83 8.06
CA VAL A 22 0.76 2.73 7.06
C VAL A 22 0.68 4.18 7.54
N LYS A 23 1.82 4.88 7.55
CA LYS A 23 1.99 6.24 8.08
C LYS A 23 2.64 7.19 7.06
N PRO A 24 2.48 8.52 7.24
CA PRO A 24 3.21 9.50 6.45
C PRO A 24 4.72 9.28 6.52
N GLY A 25 5.37 9.24 5.35
CA GLY A 25 6.79 8.96 5.21
C GLY A 25 7.09 7.55 4.69
N ASP A 26 6.17 6.60 4.86
CA ASP A 26 6.30 5.23 4.38
C ASP A 26 6.24 5.17 2.85
N THR A 27 6.78 4.10 2.27
CA THR A 27 6.62 3.78 0.85
C THR A 27 5.65 2.63 0.69
N VAL A 28 4.65 2.81 -0.15
CA VAL A 28 3.69 1.76 -0.50
C VAL A 28 3.78 1.45 -1.99
N ARG A 29 3.56 0.19 -2.33
CA ARG A 29 3.40 -0.28 -3.70
C ARG A 29 2.10 -1.08 -3.73
N LEU A 30 1.08 -0.48 -4.33
CA LEU A 30 -0.25 -1.07 -4.44
C LEU A 30 -0.39 -1.79 -5.78
N SER A 31 -0.63 -3.09 -5.73
CA SER A 31 -1.03 -3.90 -6.89
C SER A 31 -2.55 -4.03 -6.89
N LEU A 32 -3.19 -3.38 -7.87
CA LEU A 32 -4.64 -3.27 -8.02
C LEU A 32 -5.07 -3.80 -9.39
N GLY A 33 -5.44 -5.08 -9.50
CA GLY A 33 -5.78 -5.72 -10.77
C GLY A 33 -4.63 -5.62 -11.79
N ARG A 34 -4.76 -4.70 -12.75
CA ARG A 34 -3.72 -4.42 -13.79
C ARG A 34 -2.90 -3.16 -13.51
N CYS A 35 -3.23 -2.44 -12.45
CA CYS A 35 -2.56 -1.21 -12.07
C CYS A 35 -1.53 -1.50 -10.99
N TYR A 36 -0.37 -0.87 -11.11
CA TYR A 36 0.67 -0.87 -10.09
C TYR A 36 0.99 0.57 -9.74
N ILE A 37 0.83 0.92 -8.47
CA ILE A 37 0.94 2.31 -8.00
C ILE A 37 1.99 2.38 -6.89
N PRO A 38 3.25 2.70 -7.23
CA PRO A 38 4.29 2.97 -6.26
C PRO A 38 4.22 4.44 -5.82
N GLY A 39 4.35 4.70 -4.52
CA GLY A 39 4.41 6.07 -4.04
C GLY A 39 4.79 6.18 -2.57
N LYS A 40 5.25 7.37 -2.20
CA LYS A 40 5.51 7.72 -0.81
C LYS A 40 4.24 8.27 -0.18
N VAL A 41 3.86 7.76 0.98
CA VAL A 41 2.68 8.20 1.72
C VAL A 41 2.93 9.60 2.28
N VAL A 42 2.09 10.55 1.89
CA VAL A 42 2.07 11.93 2.39
C VAL A 42 1.06 12.08 3.52
N ASN A 43 -0.08 11.41 3.42
CA ASN A 43 -1.10 11.39 4.45
C ASN A 43 -1.87 10.04 4.43
N ASN A 44 -2.40 9.65 5.58
CA ASN A 44 -3.34 8.52 5.70
C ASN A 44 -4.45 8.93 6.67
N ASN A 45 -5.68 8.97 6.16
CA ASN A 45 -6.86 9.28 6.94
C ASN A 45 -7.82 8.09 6.84
N ASP A 46 -7.64 7.13 7.76
CA ASP A 46 -8.45 5.92 7.88
C ASP A 46 -8.59 5.18 6.54
N GLY A 47 -7.46 4.85 5.90
CA GLY A 47 -7.44 4.05 4.66
C GLY A 47 -7.65 4.88 3.38
N VAL A 48 -7.95 6.17 3.53
CA VAL A 48 -7.84 7.16 2.44
C VAL A 48 -6.43 7.72 2.45
N ILE A 49 -5.56 7.13 1.63
CA ILE A 49 -4.15 7.50 1.56
C ILE A 49 -3.90 8.54 0.48
N GLN A 50 -2.99 9.45 0.75
CA GLN A 50 -2.44 10.36 -0.24
C GLN A 50 -0.99 9.96 -0.50
N ILE A 51 -0.69 9.62 -1.75
CA ILE A 51 0.64 9.17 -2.15
C ILE A 51 1.25 10.11 -3.18
N GLU A 52 2.53 10.43 -2.99
CA GLU A 52 3.36 11.11 -3.95
C GLU A 52 4.02 10.08 -4.85
N ILE A 53 3.65 10.09 -6.13
CA ILE A 53 4.23 9.27 -7.18
C ILE A 53 5.36 10.10 -7.80
N ASP A 54 6.58 9.60 -7.71
CA ASP A 54 7.75 10.18 -8.37
C ASP A 54 8.39 9.16 -9.31
N SER A 55 7.78 8.98 -10.48
CA SER A 55 8.34 8.18 -11.57
C SER A 55 8.77 9.08 -12.73
N GLU A 56 9.55 8.52 -13.67
CA GLU A 56 9.95 9.26 -14.87
C GLU A 56 8.75 9.62 -15.79
N MET A 57 7.74 8.75 -15.82
CA MET A 57 6.58 8.88 -16.72
C MET A 57 5.43 9.66 -16.09
N ILE A 58 5.19 9.46 -14.79
CA ILE A 58 4.08 10.03 -14.04
C ILE A 58 4.64 10.61 -12.74
N LYS A 59 4.43 11.91 -12.56
CA LYS A 59 4.72 12.62 -11.32
C LYS A 59 3.44 13.25 -10.80
N GLY A 60 3.16 13.14 -9.52
CA GLY A 60 2.03 13.81 -8.92
C GLY A 60 1.56 13.23 -7.61
N LEU A 61 0.56 13.90 -7.05
CA LEU A 61 -0.06 13.56 -5.79
C LEU A 61 -1.41 12.92 -6.07
N SER A 62 -1.59 11.68 -5.62
CA SER A 62 -2.84 10.93 -5.82
C SER A 62 -3.49 10.62 -4.48
N THR A 63 -4.80 10.77 -4.40
CA THR A 63 -5.60 10.35 -3.24
C THR A 63 -6.35 9.07 -3.60
N ILE A 64 -6.19 8.04 -2.77
CA ILE A 64 -6.71 6.70 -2.99
C ILE A 64 -7.52 6.28 -1.76
N ASP A 65 -8.80 6.01 -1.95
CA ASP A 65 -9.63 5.33 -0.96
C ASP A 65 -9.51 3.81 -1.20
N VAL A 66 -8.70 3.15 -0.37
CA VAL A 66 -8.35 1.74 -0.59
C VAL A 66 -9.57 0.83 -0.39
N SER A 67 -10.50 1.20 0.49
CA SER A 67 -11.74 0.45 0.73
C SER A 67 -12.61 0.33 -0.53
N LYS A 68 -12.58 1.34 -1.41
CA LYS A 68 -13.33 1.35 -2.69
C LYS A 68 -12.68 0.51 -3.77
N LEU A 69 -11.42 0.12 -3.58
CA LEU A 69 -10.63 -0.67 -4.53
C LEU A 69 -10.39 -2.09 -4.01
N LYS A 70 -11.05 -2.49 -2.93
CA LYS A 70 -10.88 -3.78 -2.25
C LYS A 70 -10.99 -4.98 -3.19
N GLU A 71 -11.96 -4.97 -4.11
CA GLU A 71 -12.18 -6.04 -5.10
C GLU A 71 -11.06 -6.15 -6.15
N HIS A 72 -10.16 -5.17 -6.19
CA HIS A 72 -9.01 -5.15 -7.09
C HIS A 72 -7.69 -5.35 -6.35
N LEU A 73 -7.67 -5.39 -5.01
CA LEU A 73 -6.45 -5.60 -4.24
C LEU A 73 -5.86 -6.98 -4.56
N VAL A 74 -4.61 -6.95 -5.03
CA VAL A 74 -3.80 -8.16 -5.28
C VAL A 74 -2.69 -8.25 -4.25
N GLU A 75 -2.00 -7.15 -3.99
CA GLU A 75 -0.85 -7.11 -3.11
C GLU A 75 -0.59 -5.69 -2.60
N LEU A 76 -0.12 -5.61 -1.36
CA LEU A 76 0.49 -4.42 -0.78
C LEU A 76 1.94 -4.73 -0.40
N GLU A 77 2.89 -3.99 -0.96
CA GLU A 77 4.22 -3.89 -0.38
C GLU A 77 4.31 -2.61 0.45
N HIS A 78 4.71 -2.74 1.71
CA HIS A 78 4.88 -1.64 2.64
C HIS A 78 6.32 -1.59 3.14
N GLU A 79 6.96 -0.44 2.98
CA GLU A 79 8.32 -0.17 3.43
C GLU A 79 8.36 1.05 4.37
N CYS A 80 8.70 0.80 5.62
CA CYS A 80 8.89 1.83 6.63
C CYS A 80 10.25 2.54 6.44
N PRO A 81 10.40 3.83 6.84
CA PRO A 81 11.65 4.57 6.77
C PRO A 81 12.84 3.93 7.51
N ASP A 82 12.56 3.14 8.54
CA ASP A 82 13.58 2.36 9.28
C ASP A 82 14.08 1.12 8.51
N GLY A 83 13.49 0.86 7.34
CA GLY A 83 13.84 -0.21 6.43
C GLY A 83 13.17 -1.55 6.72
N MET A 84 12.15 -1.60 7.59
CA MET A 84 11.25 -2.75 7.67
C MET A 84 10.40 -2.85 6.41
N CYS A 85 10.32 -4.03 5.80
CA CYS A 85 9.53 -4.29 4.60
C CYS A 85 8.57 -5.46 4.83
N CYS A 86 7.29 -5.25 4.56
CA CYS A 86 6.25 -6.26 4.65
C CYS A 86 5.50 -6.35 3.32
N THR A 87 5.27 -7.56 2.84
CA THR A 87 4.44 -7.83 1.68
C THR A 87 3.21 -8.57 2.16
N LEU A 88 2.03 -8.01 1.86
CA LEU A 88 0.74 -8.62 2.12
C LEU A 88 0.11 -9.00 0.79
N GLU A 89 0.09 -10.30 0.51
CA GLU A 89 -0.56 -10.87 -0.68
C GLU A 89 -2.03 -11.17 -0.35
N ALA A 90 -2.95 -10.72 -1.19
CA ALA A 90 -4.36 -11.00 -1.03
C ALA A 90 -4.64 -12.51 -1.17
N LYS A 91 -5.22 -13.12 -0.13
CA LYS A 91 -5.83 -14.45 -0.18
C LYS A 91 -7.33 -14.30 0.05
N ASP A 92 -8.10 -14.84 -0.88
CA ASP A 92 -9.57 -15.01 -0.88
C ASP A 92 -10.33 -13.89 -1.63
N GLU A 93 -11.26 -14.19 -2.56
CA GLU A 93 -11.78 -15.47 -3.11
C GLU A 93 -11.50 -15.64 -4.62
#